data_AF-A0A9P5WWS4-F1
#
_entry.id   AF-A0A9P5WWS4-F1
#
_cell.length_a   1.000
_cell.length_b   1.000
_cell.length_c   1.000
_cell.angle_alpha   90.00
_cell.angle_beta   90.00
_cell.angle_gamma   90.00
#
_symmetry.space_group_name_H-M   'P 1'
#
loop_
_entity.id
_entity.type
_entity.pdbx_description
1 polymer ?
#
loop_
_entity_poly.entity_id
_entity_poly.type
_entity_poly.pdbx_seq_one_letter_code
_entity_poly.pdbx_strand_id
1 'polypeptide(L)'
;EIVGTIAVSVRGRTTPFRWMFLSRPEPHLIASFTAHDMHSLSYNLELPVSRDIDNEIVLYLTDELRGIEPTDSWFSEQVIQTLVNFSAGFFINAGMISRLIRNSLEPVSHLHAVLAYINSGNVNTDPAHPLLSEFDLFYTFIMQCVPSETLLKIQAILLLVTSFRISEISGFIQVPKVIACANVLGLSEKEFRNACDSLISVLHFGTDMRIAFHHRSFKDFLEDSRRSGKFCIQSHLHPLRCKLLAHLDRVHSCSLGKNNATSNITMFTDTLSRLFKPNLH
;
A
#
# COMPACT_ATOMS: atom_id res chain seq x y z
N GLU A 1 2.61 -18.33 -22.43
CA GLU A 1 3.27 -19.60 -22.09
C GLU A 1 2.48 -20.39 -21.04
N ILE A 2 2.34 -19.89 -19.80
CA ILE A 2 1.63 -20.58 -18.69
C ILE A 2 0.18 -21.00 -19.03
N VAL A 3 -0.62 -20.10 -19.61
CA VAL A 3 -2.03 -20.39 -19.95
C VAL A 3 -2.12 -21.59 -20.91
N GLY A 4 -1.25 -21.65 -21.92
CA GLY A 4 -1.18 -22.76 -22.88
C GLY A 4 -0.84 -24.09 -22.21
N THR A 5 0.17 -24.12 -21.35
CA THR A 5 0.56 -25.32 -20.59
C THR A 5 -0.59 -25.84 -19.72
N ILE A 6 -1.32 -24.95 -19.06
CA ILE A 6 -2.46 -25.30 -18.22
C ILE A 6 -3.58 -25.92 -19.06
N ALA A 7 -3.89 -25.38 -20.24
CA ALA A 7 -4.93 -25.98 -21.07
C ALA A 7 -4.57 -27.34 -21.63
N VAL A 8 -3.32 -27.56 -22.02
CA VAL A 8 -2.85 -28.92 -22.38
C VAL A 8 -3.10 -29.88 -21.22
N SER A 9 -2.78 -29.46 -19.99
CA SER A 9 -3.03 -30.27 -18.80
C SER A 9 -4.52 -30.52 -18.55
N VAL A 10 -5.37 -29.50 -18.66
CA VAL A 10 -6.82 -29.61 -18.45
C VAL A 10 -7.46 -30.55 -19.49
N ARG A 11 -7.09 -30.40 -20.77
CA ARG A 11 -7.59 -31.29 -21.85
C ARG A 11 -7.16 -32.73 -21.64
N GLY A 12 -5.88 -32.93 -21.35
CA GLY A 12 -5.31 -34.26 -21.12
C GLY A 12 -5.68 -34.86 -19.75
N ARG A 13 -6.37 -34.10 -18.89
CA ARG A 13 -6.66 -34.44 -17.49
C ARG A 13 -5.42 -34.95 -16.75
N THR A 14 -4.25 -34.37 -17.07
CA THR A 14 -2.96 -34.84 -16.55
C THR A 14 -2.71 -34.41 -15.11
N THR A 15 -3.51 -33.48 -14.60
CA THR A 15 -3.47 -33.03 -13.20
C THR A 15 -4.90 -32.97 -12.62
N PRO A 16 -5.07 -33.20 -11.31
CA PRO A 16 -6.39 -33.14 -10.65
C PRO A 16 -6.80 -31.72 -10.23
N PHE A 17 -6.13 -30.68 -10.74
CA PHE A 17 -6.31 -29.31 -10.26
C PHE A 17 -7.41 -28.55 -10.99
N ARG A 18 -8.08 -27.67 -10.25
CA ARG A 18 -8.87 -26.57 -10.82
C ARG A 18 -8.01 -25.32 -10.79
N TRP A 19 -7.89 -24.67 -11.93
CA TRP A 19 -7.06 -23.47 -12.10
C TRP A 19 -7.94 -22.24 -12.03
N MET A 20 -7.51 -21.23 -11.28
CA MET A 20 -8.15 -19.92 -11.22
C MET A 20 -7.12 -18.87 -11.59
N PHE A 21 -7.48 -18.01 -12.55
CA PHE A 21 -6.67 -16.88 -12.96
C PHE A 21 -7.33 -15.59 -12.48
N LEU A 22 -6.53 -14.73 -11.86
CA LEU A 22 -6.94 -13.41 -11.39
C LEU A 22 -6.02 -12.40 -12.07
N SER A 23 -6.57 -11.58 -12.95
CA SER A 23 -5.81 -10.57 -13.69
C SER A 23 -6.67 -9.37 -14.02
N ARG A 24 -6.00 -8.26 -14.37
CA ARG A 24 -6.67 -7.18 -15.11
C ARG A 24 -7.04 -7.68 -16.51
N PRO A 25 -8.01 -7.03 -17.19
CA PRO A 25 -8.41 -7.36 -18.56
C PRO A 25 -7.33 -6.89 -19.57
N GLU A 26 -6.14 -7.47 -19.50
CA GLU A 26 -5.04 -7.13 -20.41
C GLU A 26 -5.31 -7.77 -21.79
N PRO A 27 -5.16 -7.01 -22.90
CA PRO A 27 -5.60 -7.47 -24.23
C PRO A 27 -5.07 -8.86 -24.63
N HIS A 28 -3.82 -9.16 -24.29
CA HIS A 28 -3.21 -10.45 -24.60
C HIS A 28 -3.80 -11.63 -23.79
N LEU A 29 -4.25 -11.37 -22.56
CA LEU A 29 -4.93 -12.39 -21.74
C LEU A 29 -6.34 -12.61 -22.25
N ILE A 30 -7.08 -11.52 -22.55
CA ILE A 30 -8.40 -11.60 -23.17
C ILE A 30 -8.32 -12.42 -24.46
N ALA A 31 -7.38 -12.10 -25.35
CA ALA A 31 -7.17 -12.84 -26.59
C ALA A 31 -6.84 -14.32 -26.33
N SER A 32 -6.02 -14.61 -25.31
CA SER A 32 -5.67 -15.99 -24.94
C SER A 32 -6.88 -16.80 -24.46
N PHE A 33 -7.72 -16.23 -23.58
CA PHE A 33 -8.89 -16.92 -23.02
C PHE A 33 -10.12 -16.94 -23.95
N THR A 34 -10.17 -16.07 -24.94
CA THR A 34 -11.22 -16.07 -25.98
C THR A 34 -10.87 -16.94 -27.18
N ALA A 35 -9.61 -17.37 -27.33
CA ALA A 35 -9.22 -18.36 -28.33
C ALA A 35 -10.06 -19.64 -28.18
N HIS A 36 -10.50 -20.21 -29.31
CA HIS A 36 -11.40 -21.37 -29.35
C HIS A 36 -10.95 -22.53 -28.45
N ASP A 37 -9.65 -22.73 -28.44
CA ASP A 37 -8.90 -23.72 -27.67
C ASP A 37 -9.00 -23.55 -26.14
N MET A 38 -9.26 -22.34 -25.65
CA MET A 38 -9.36 -21.99 -24.23
C MET A 38 -10.80 -21.78 -23.80
N HIS A 39 -11.59 -21.12 -24.65
CA HIS A 39 -12.96 -20.71 -24.33
C HIS A 39 -13.85 -21.87 -23.89
N SER A 40 -13.62 -23.08 -24.43
CA SER A 40 -14.36 -24.30 -24.03
C SER A 40 -13.92 -24.90 -22.69
N LEU A 41 -12.76 -24.50 -22.17
CA LEU A 41 -12.13 -25.04 -20.96
C LEU A 41 -12.15 -24.06 -19.78
N SER A 42 -12.38 -22.77 -20.05
CA SER A 42 -12.37 -21.71 -19.06
C SER A 42 -13.74 -21.10 -18.86
N TYR A 43 -14.10 -20.84 -17.60
CA TYR A 43 -15.18 -19.93 -17.26
C TYR A 43 -14.57 -18.54 -16.97
N ASN A 44 -15.02 -17.53 -17.71
CA ASN A 44 -14.54 -16.16 -17.55
C ASN A 44 -15.59 -15.35 -16.77
N LEU A 45 -15.18 -14.77 -15.65
CA LEU A 45 -15.97 -13.83 -14.88
C LEU A 45 -15.22 -12.51 -14.84
N GLU A 46 -15.80 -11.49 -15.47
CA GLU A 46 -15.29 -10.13 -15.36
C GLU A 46 -15.90 -9.47 -14.12
N LEU A 47 -15.04 -8.78 -13.34
CA LEU A 47 -15.45 -7.94 -12.24
C LEU A 47 -15.26 -6.49 -12.68
N PRO A 48 -16.25 -5.88 -13.36
CA PRO A 48 -16.11 -4.53 -13.86
C PRO A 48 -16.03 -3.55 -12.68
N VAL A 49 -15.19 -2.53 -12.83
CA VAL A 49 -15.32 -1.33 -11.99
C VAL A 49 -16.52 -0.56 -12.52
N SER A 50 -17.60 -0.55 -11.77
CA SER A 50 -18.84 0.12 -12.13
C SER A 50 -19.50 0.70 -10.88
N ARG A 51 -20.40 1.66 -11.08
CA ARG A 51 -21.31 2.15 -10.03
C ARG A 51 -22.47 1.17 -9.79
N ASP A 52 -22.62 0.14 -10.63
CA ASP A 52 -23.63 -0.90 -10.44
C ASP A 52 -23.41 -1.71 -9.16
N ILE A 53 -22.16 -1.76 -8.66
CA ILE A 53 -21.80 -2.45 -7.41
C ILE A 53 -21.88 -1.56 -6.17
N ASP A 54 -22.41 -0.33 -6.29
CA ASP A 54 -22.50 0.61 -5.18
C ASP A 54 -23.33 0.04 -4.02
N ASN A 55 -24.37 -0.74 -4.31
CA ASN A 55 -25.22 -1.36 -3.29
C ASN A 55 -24.43 -2.40 -2.46
N GLU A 56 -23.53 -3.14 -3.09
CA GLU A 56 -22.63 -4.06 -2.42
C GLU A 56 -21.56 -3.32 -1.61
N ILE A 57 -21.10 -2.17 -2.08
CA ILE A 57 -20.20 -1.27 -1.31
C ILE A 57 -20.95 -0.69 -0.09
N VAL A 58 -22.22 -0.29 -0.24
CA VAL A 58 -23.09 0.14 0.89
C VAL A 58 -23.16 -0.97 1.92
N LEU A 59 -23.47 -2.20 1.50
CA LEU A 59 -23.56 -3.35 2.41
C LEU A 59 -22.24 -3.60 3.12
N TYR A 60 -21.13 -3.60 2.38
CA TYR A 60 -19.78 -3.79 2.91
C TYR A 60 -19.42 -2.72 3.95
N LEU A 61 -19.53 -1.44 3.61
CA LEU A 61 -19.21 -0.34 4.52
C LEU A 61 -20.13 -0.31 5.75
N THR A 62 -21.41 -0.60 5.54
CA THR A 62 -22.38 -0.68 6.64
C THR A 62 -21.96 -1.75 7.63
N ASP A 63 -21.65 -2.95 7.16
CA ASP A 63 -21.24 -4.07 8.01
C ASP A 63 -19.89 -3.82 8.70
N GLU A 64 -18.92 -3.29 7.97
CA GLU A 64 -17.59 -2.99 8.50
C GLU A 64 -17.66 -1.91 9.60
N LEU A 65 -18.48 -0.89 9.44
CA LEU A 65 -18.47 0.24 10.37
C LEU A 65 -19.50 0.09 11.50
N ARG A 66 -20.46 -0.84 11.39
CA ARG A 66 -21.49 -1.12 12.42
C ARG A 66 -20.91 -1.48 13.80
N GLY A 67 -19.73 -2.10 13.83
CA GLY A 67 -19.07 -2.56 15.05
C GLY A 67 -18.22 -1.52 15.78
N ILE A 68 -18.16 -0.28 15.26
CA ILE A 68 -17.41 0.82 15.86
C ILE A 68 -18.37 1.54 16.81
N GLU A 69 -17.97 1.70 18.09
CA GLU A 69 -18.87 2.01 19.21
C GLU A 69 -20.00 3.02 18.89
N PRO A 70 -21.24 2.70 19.30
CA PRO A 70 -22.43 3.44 18.90
C PRO A 70 -22.56 4.71 19.75
N THR A 71 -22.06 5.81 19.22
CA THR A 71 -22.72 7.09 19.45
C THR A 71 -23.51 7.36 18.18
N ASP A 72 -24.79 7.00 18.22
CA ASP A 72 -25.73 6.79 17.10
C ASP A 72 -25.89 7.94 16.08
N SER A 73 -25.15 9.05 16.20
CA SER A 73 -25.31 10.23 15.36
C SER A 73 -24.41 10.28 14.12
N TRP A 74 -23.27 9.59 14.08
CA TRP A 74 -22.34 9.70 12.94
C TRP A 74 -22.60 8.68 11.82
N PHE A 75 -23.39 7.64 12.10
CA PHE A 75 -23.62 6.51 11.20
C PHE A 75 -24.94 6.62 10.42
N SER A 76 -25.13 7.75 9.71
CA SER A 76 -26.32 7.97 8.90
C SER A 76 -26.18 7.40 7.49
N GLU A 77 -27.32 7.11 6.85
CA GLU A 77 -27.37 6.70 5.44
C GLU A 77 -26.67 7.71 4.52
N GLN A 78 -26.76 9.01 4.83
CA GLN A 78 -26.09 10.08 4.09
C GLN A 78 -24.55 9.97 4.17
N VAL A 79 -24.02 9.61 5.34
CA VAL A 79 -22.58 9.39 5.52
C VAL A 79 -22.12 8.19 4.69
N ILE A 80 -22.85 7.06 4.77
CA ILE A 80 -22.53 5.88 3.96
C ILE A 80 -22.56 6.20 2.47
N GLN A 81 -23.59 6.89 1.99
CA GLN A 81 -23.67 7.26 0.58
C GLN A 81 -22.53 8.19 0.15
N THR A 82 -22.07 9.07 1.03
CA THR A 82 -20.90 9.93 0.77
C THR A 82 -19.62 9.09 0.61
N LEU A 83 -19.42 8.09 1.47
CA LEU A 83 -18.28 7.17 1.39
C LEU A 83 -18.34 6.25 0.17
N VAL A 84 -19.53 5.79 -0.22
CA VAL A 84 -19.76 5.00 -1.44
C VAL A 84 -19.44 5.85 -2.67
N ASN A 85 -19.92 7.09 -2.69
CA ASN A 85 -19.61 8.04 -3.76
C ASN A 85 -18.11 8.27 -3.90
N PHE A 86 -17.42 8.47 -2.77
CA PHE A 86 -15.96 8.61 -2.72
C PHE A 86 -15.22 7.34 -3.13
N SER A 87 -15.81 6.16 -2.92
CA SER A 87 -15.23 4.90 -3.37
C SER A 87 -15.24 4.75 -4.89
N ALA A 88 -16.07 5.51 -5.62
CA ALA A 88 -16.12 5.57 -7.08
C ALA A 88 -16.28 4.21 -7.78
N GLY A 89 -17.00 3.26 -7.16
CA GLY A 89 -17.15 1.89 -7.68
C GLY A 89 -15.92 1.00 -7.46
N PHE A 90 -14.93 1.44 -6.69
CA PHE A 90 -13.74 0.64 -6.36
C PHE A 90 -13.84 0.04 -4.95
N PHE A 91 -14.00 -1.29 -4.87
CA PHE A 91 -14.00 -2.01 -3.58
C PHE A 91 -12.73 -1.79 -2.76
N ILE A 92 -11.58 -1.60 -3.41
CA ILE A 92 -10.33 -1.29 -2.69
C ILE A 92 -10.42 0.04 -1.94
N ASN A 93 -11.10 1.06 -2.49
CA ASN A 93 -11.31 2.34 -1.83
C ASN A 93 -12.20 2.17 -0.59
N ALA A 94 -13.31 1.46 -0.73
CA ALA A 94 -14.18 1.12 0.39
C ALA A 94 -13.41 0.37 1.49
N GLY A 95 -12.57 -0.59 1.12
CA GLY A 95 -11.71 -1.32 2.05
C GLY A 95 -10.61 -0.46 2.70
N MET A 96 -10.11 0.57 2.03
CA MET A 96 -9.14 1.51 2.62
C MET A 96 -9.84 2.43 3.61
N ILE A 97 -11.05 2.94 3.29
CA ILE A 97 -11.89 3.74 4.19
C ILE A 97 -12.19 2.95 5.47
N SER A 98 -12.71 1.73 5.32
CA SER A 98 -13.10 0.90 6.48
C SER A 98 -11.91 0.66 7.41
N ARG A 99 -10.73 0.32 6.86
CA ARG A 99 -9.50 0.15 7.64
C ARG A 99 -9.04 1.44 8.32
N LEU A 100 -9.11 2.57 7.62
CA LEU A 100 -8.69 3.85 8.19
C LEU A 100 -9.54 4.25 9.41
N ILE A 101 -10.86 4.03 9.31
CA ILE A 101 -11.80 4.38 10.38
C ILE A 101 -11.71 3.35 11.53
N ARG A 102 -11.83 2.05 11.20
CA ARG A 102 -11.89 0.95 12.18
C ARG A 102 -10.63 0.81 13.02
N ASN A 103 -9.46 0.95 12.39
CA ASN A 103 -8.18 0.70 13.06
C ASN A 103 -7.61 1.96 13.73
N SER A 104 -8.38 3.04 13.75
CA SER A 104 -8.02 4.26 14.47
C SER A 104 -8.40 4.15 15.95
N LEU A 105 -7.59 4.77 16.81
CA LEU A 105 -7.96 5.01 18.21
C LEU A 105 -9.12 6.02 18.32
N GLU A 106 -9.32 6.85 17.30
CA GLU A 106 -10.36 7.89 17.22
C GLU A 106 -11.15 7.77 15.90
N PRO A 107 -12.01 6.74 15.75
CA PRO A 107 -12.71 6.45 14.50
C PRO A 107 -13.60 7.60 14.01
N VAL A 108 -14.31 8.26 14.92
CA VAL A 108 -15.21 9.39 14.61
C VAL A 108 -14.43 10.58 14.05
N SER A 109 -13.27 10.88 14.62
CA SER A 109 -12.39 11.95 14.12
C SER A 109 -11.86 11.64 12.72
N HIS A 110 -11.53 10.37 12.42
CA HIS A 110 -11.06 9.96 11.10
C HIS A 110 -12.18 9.99 10.06
N LEU A 111 -13.39 9.58 10.42
CA LEU A 111 -14.56 9.76 9.57
C LEU A 111 -14.76 11.24 9.23
N HIS A 112 -14.77 12.12 10.24
CA HIS A 112 -14.94 13.56 9.99
C HIS A 112 -13.83 14.12 9.10
N ALA A 113 -12.59 13.67 9.25
CA ALA A 113 -11.49 14.05 8.36
C ALA A 113 -11.74 13.59 6.92
N VAL A 114 -12.21 12.35 6.71
CA VAL A 114 -12.60 11.84 5.38
C VAL A 114 -13.71 12.69 4.78
N LEU A 115 -14.78 12.95 5.52
CA LEU A 115 -15.92 13.75 5.05
C LEU A 115 -15.52 15.19 4.73
N ALA A 116 -14.71 15.82 5.58
CA ALA A 116 -14.18 17.17 5.34
C ALA A 116 -13.31 17.22 4.08
N TYR A 117 -12.48 16.18 3.86
CA TYR A 117 -11.66 16.08 2.67
C TYR A 117 -12.51 15.97 1.39
N ILE A 118 -13.51 15.08 1.39
CA ILE A 118 -14.46 14.93 0.27
C ILE A 118 -15.15 16.26 -0.05
N ASN A 119 -15.64 16.96 0.98
CA ASN A 119 -16.33 18.24 0.83
C ASN A 119 -15.42 19.40 0.41
N SER A 120 -14.11 19.30 0.64
CA SER A 120 -13.15 20.34 0.27
C SER A 120 -12.90 20.46 -1.24
N GLY A 121 -13.39 19.52 -2.04
CA GLY A 121 -13.26 19.56 -3.50
C GLY A 121 -11.81 19.44 -4.00
N ASN A 122 -10.89 18.92 -3.17
CA ASN A 122 -9.46 18.70 -3.51
C ASN A 122 -9.23 17.56 -4.53
N VAL A 123 -10.13 17.42 -5.50
CA VAL A 123 -10.07 16.42 -6.57
C VAL A 123 -9.32 17.02 -7.76
N ASN A 124 -7.98 16.99 -7.69
CA ASN A 124 -7.16 17.22 -8.88
C ASN A 124 -7.06 15.90 -9.66
N THR A 125 -8.04 15.63 -10.52
CA THR A 125 -7.98 14.51 -11.46
C THR A 125 -7.00 14.83 -12.59
N ASP A 126 -5.96 14.02 -12.75
CA ASP A 126 -5.17 14.00 -13.98
C ASP A 126 -6.02 13.40 -15.11
N PRO A 127 -6.42 14.18 -16.14
CA PRO A 127 -7.26 13.68 -17.23
C PRO A 127 -6.59 12.54 -18.01
N ALA A 128 -5.27 12.41 -17.97
CA ALA A 128 -4.53 11.38 -18.69
C ALA A 128 -4.68 9.98 -18.06
N HIS A 129 -4.97 9.89 -16.76
CA HIS A 129 -5.06 8.62 -16.03
C HIS A 129 -6.20 8.58 -14.99
N PRO A 130 -7.48 8.58 -15.43
CA PRO A 130 -8.64 8.71 -14.53
C PRO A 130 -8.73 7.62 -13.44
N LEU A 131 -8.35 6.37 -13.75
CA LEU A 131 -8.38 5.27 -12.78
C LEU A 131 -7.25 5.38 -11.74
N LEU A 132 -6.10 5.94 -12.11
CA LEU A 132 -5.01 6.18 -11.17
C LEU A 132 -5.31 7.40 -10.31
N SER A 133 -5.99 8.42 -10.85
CA SER A 133 -6.34 9.63 -10.10
C SER A 133 -7.27 9.35 -8.91
N GLU A 134 -8.16 8.37 -9.01
CA GLU A 134 -9.03 7.99 -7.88
C GLU A 134 -8.22 7.37 -6.72
N PHE A 135 -7.24 6.50 -7.01
CA PHE A 135 -6.36 5.96 -5.97
C PHE A 135 -5.41 7.03 -5.42
N ASP A 136 -4.91 7.91 -6.28
CA ASP A 136 -3.99 8.98 -5.90
C ASP A 136 -4.66 9.97 -4.96
N LEU A 137 -5.97 10.20 -5.11
CA LEU A 137 -6.77 11.00 -4.21
C LEU A 137 -6.79 10.40 -2.79
N PHE A 138 -7.08 9.10 -2.68
CA PHE A 138 -7.05 8.38 -1.39
C PHE A 138 -5.66 8.37 -0.76
N TYR A 139 -4.63 8.07 -1.55
CA TYR A 139 -3.26 8.03 -1.04
C TYR A 139 -2.77 9.41 -0.61
N THR A 140 -3.15 10.44 -1.34
CA THR A 140 -2.89 11.84 -0.97
C THR A 140 -3.56 12.15 0.36
N PHE A 141 -4.83 11.81 0.53
CA PHE A 141 -5.55 12.01 1.79
C PHE A 141 -4.88 11.29 2.96
N ILE A 142 -4.55 10.00 2.81
CA ILE A 142 -3.87 9.21 3.86
C ILE A 142 -2.54 9.85 4.25
N MET A 143 -1.76 10.31 3.26
CA MET A 143 -0.49 11.00 3.52
C MET A 143 -0.67 12.41 4.11
N GLN A 144 -1.82 13.06 3.90
CA GLN A 144 -2.16 14.34 4.55
C GLN A 144 -2.59 14.17 6.01
N CYS A 145 -3.14 13.01 6.39
CA CYS A 145 -3.43 12.69 7.79
C CYS A 145 -2.17 12.53 8.65
N VAL A 146 -1.02 12.32 8.02
CA VAL A 146 0.28 12.24 8.71
C VAL A 146 0.71 13.62 9.21
N PRO A 147 0.97 13.78 10.54
CA PRO A 147 1.47 15.03 11.08
C PRO A 147 2.81 15.45 10.45
N SER A 148 2.96 16.75 10.15
CA SER A 148 4.12 17.28 9.41
C SER A 148 5.45 17.00 10.12
N GLU A 149 5.45 16.99 11.46
CA GLU A 149 6.59 16.66 12.31
C GLU A 149 7.05 15.19 12.20
N THR A 150 6.14 14.29 11.79
CA THR A 150 6.44 12.85 11.60
C THR A 150 6.60 12.47 10.13
N LEU A 151 6.21 13.34 9.19
CA LEU A 151 6.17 13.04 7.77
C LEU A 151 7.52 12.57 7.22
N LEU A 152 8.62 13.24 7.55
CA LEU A 152 9.96 12.82 7.10
C LEU A 152 10.34 11.44 7.63
N LYS A 153 9.94 11.11 8.86
CA LYS A 153 10.15 9.79 9.47
C LYS A 153 9.37 8.72 8.73
N ILE A 154 8.10 8.98 8.44
CA ILE A 154 7.25 8.07 7.69
C ILE A 154 7.77 7.89 6.25
N GLN A 155 8.17 8.96 5.56
CA GLN A 155 8.72 8.84 4.22
C GLN A 155 10.05 8.06 4.21
N ALA A 156 10.88 8.18 5.26
CA ALA A 156 12.08 7.35 5.43
C ALA A 156 11.74 5.86 5.62
N ILE A 157 10.70 5.55 6.40
CA ILE A 157 10.17 4.18 6.55
C ILE A 157 9.69 3.66 5.19
N LEU A 158 8.85 4.41 4.49
CA LEU A 158 8.31 4.04 3.17
C LEU A 158 9.43 3.84 2.13
N LEU A 159 10.44 4.71 2.13
CA LEU A 159 11.63 4.58 1.29
C LEU A 159 12.39 3.30 1.58
N LEU A 160 12.55 2.94 2.86
CA LEU A 160 13.23 1.70 3.22
C LEU A 160 12.42 0.48 2.78
N VAL A 161 11.11 0.45 3.08
CA VAL A 161 10.21 -0.66 2.70
C VAL A 161 10.15 -0.85 1.18
N THR A 162 10.17 0.24 0.40
CA THR A 162 10.24 0.16 -1.07
C THR A 162 11.61 -0.30 -1.59
N SER A 163 12.69 0.07 -0.90
CA SER A 163 14.08 -0.21 -1.28
C SER A 163 14.55 -1.63 -0.98
N PHE A 164 13.85 -2.41 -0.16
CA PHE A 164 14.19 -3.82 0.13
C PHE A 164 14.04 -4.79 -1.07
N ARG A 165 13.94 -4.26 -2.29
CA ARG A 165 14.06 -4.98 -3.56
C ARG A 165 15.53 -5.25 -3.88
N ILE A 166 16.18 -6.17 -3.18
CA ILE A 166 17.45 -6.75 -3.64
C ILE A 166 17.40 -8.27 -3.53
N SER A 167 16.75 -8.89 -4.53
CA SER A 167 17.29 -10.03 -5.28
C SER A 167 16.15 -10.68 -6.09
N GLU A 168 15.79 -10.09 -7.22
CA GLU A 168 15.07 -10.84 -8.27
C GLU A 168 15.96 -11.95 -8.86
N ILE A 169 17.28 -11.91 -8.62
CA ILE A 169 18.26 -12.91 -9.02
C ILE A 169 18.05 -14.26 -8.30
N SER A 170 17.45 -14.27 -7.10
CA SER A 170 17.22 -15.49 -6.31
C SER A 170 15.77 -15.95 -6.23
N GLY A 171 14.83 -15.28 -6.89
CA GLY A 171 13.41 -15.68 -6.91
C GLY A 171 12.68 -15.55 -5.56
N PHE A 172 13.32 -15.00 -4.52
CA PHE A 172 12.71 -14.80 -3.20
C PHE A 172 12.40 -13.32 -2.97
N ILE A 173 11.12 -12.99 -2.80
CA ILE A 173 10.69 -11.67 -2.33
C ILE A 173 11.10 -11.55 -0.85
N GLN A 174 12.19 -10.84 -0.56
CA GLN A 174 12.54 -10.47 0.79
C GLN A 174 11.67 -9.29 1.24
N VAL A 175 10.51 -9.61 1.83
CA VAL A 175 9.72 -8.60 2.54
C VAL A 175 10.45 -8.28 3.85
N PRO A 176 10.71 -6.99 4.14
CA PRO A 176 11.53 -6.62 5.28
C PRO A 176 10.84 -6.89 6.61
N LYS A 177 11.62 -7.33 7.60
CA LYS A 177 11.16 -7.44 8.99
C LYS A 177 11.17 -6.06 9.65
N VAL A 178 10.15 -5.78 10.45
CA VAL A 178 10.01 -4.53 11.22
C VAL A 178 11.27 -4.20 12.00
N ILE A 179 11.84 -5.17 12.72
CA ILE A 179 13.07 -4.98 13.51
C ILE A 179 14.26 -4.57 12.64
N ALA A 180 14.40 -5.13 11.44
CA ALA A 180 15.48 -4.77 10.54
C ALA A 180 15.31 -3.32 10.06
N CYS A 181 14.08 -2.93 9.70
CA CYS A 181 13.78 -1.56 9.32
C CYS A 181 13.99 -0.56 10.46
N ALA A 182 13.51 -0.89 11.66
CA ALA A 182 13.67 -0.06 12.85
C ALA A 182 15.15 0.16 13.19
N ASN A 183 15.96 -0.91 13.17
CA ASN A 183 17.40 -0.83 13.41
C ASN A 183 18.12 0.05 12.39
N VAL A 184 17.82 -0.13 11.11
CA VAL A 184 18.37 0.72 10.04
C VAL A 184 18.02 2.18 10.32
N LEU A 185 16.78 2.48 10.71
CA LEU A 185 16.33 3.85 10.95
C LEU A 185 16.73 4.41 12.33
N GLY A 186 17.39 3.62 13.20
CA GLY A 186 17.69 4.01 14.57
C GLY A 186 16.45 4.24 15.43
N LEU A 187 15.34 3.55 15.12
CA LEU A 187 14.07 3.64 15.84
C LEU A 187 13.93 2.41 16.75
N SER A 188 13.27 2.57 17.90
CA SER A 188 12.73 1.42 18.62
C SER A 188 11.61 0.76 17.81
N GLU A 189 11.35 -0.53 18.06
CA GLU A 189 10.23 -1.23 17.43
C GLU A 189 8.90 -0.51 17.68
N LYS A 190 8.70 -0.01 18.90
CA LYS A 190 7.49 0.73 19.29
C LYS A 190 7.35 2.02 18.46
N GLU A 191 8.41 2.81 18.33
CA GLU A 191 8.36 4.03 17.51
C GLU A 191 8.10 3.74 16.04
N PHE A 192 8.67 2.66 15.51
CA PHE A 192 8.45 2.25 14.12
C PHE A 192 6.98 1.85 13.90
N ARG A 193 6.42 1.03 14.80
CA ARG A 193 5.01 0.61 14.73
C ARG A 193 4.06 1.79 14.84
N ASN A 194 4.24 2.64 15.85
CA ASN A 194 3.43 3.83 16.05
C ASN A 194 3.45 4.75 14.81
N ALA A 195 4.59 4.87 14.13
CA ALA A 195 4.69 5.65 12.90
C ALA A 195 3.97 4.98 11.71
N CYS A 196 3.84 3.65 11.70
CA CYS A 196 3.10 2.92 10.67
C CYS A 196 1.60 2.83 10.98
N ASP A 197 1.16 3.00 12.23
CA ASP A 197 -0.24 2.93 12.62
C ASP A 197 -1.08 3.99 11.87
N SER A 198 -0.52 5.18 11.62
CA SER A 198 -1.17 6.21 10.79
C SER A 198 -1.33 5.82 9.31
N LEU A 199 -0.69 4.73 8.90
CA LEU A 199 -0.71 4.18 7.54
C LEU A 199 -1.32 2.77 7.48
N ILE A 200 -2.05 2.34 8.52
CA ILE A 200 -2.65 1.00 8.59
C ILE A 200 -3.68 0.70 7.50
N SER A 201 -4.17 1.73 6.80
CA SER A 201 -5.03 1.59 5.63
C SER A 201 -4.26 1.12 4.38
N VAL A 202 -2.94 1.33 4.34
CA VAL A 202 -2.07 1.06 3.17
C VAL A 202 -0.88 0.16 3.47
N LEU A 203 -0.56 -0.04 4.75
CA LEU A 203 0.48 -0.94 5.25
C LEU A 203 -0.12 -2.02 6.15
N HIS A 204 0.45 -3.22 6.10
CA HIS A 204 0.13 -4.28 7.05
C HIS A 204 1.38 -4.95 7.58
N PHE A 205 1.21 -5.55 8.76
CA PHE A 205 2.20 -6.39 9.42
C PHE A 205 1.80 -7.85 9.27
N GLY A 206 2.63 -8.64 8.61
CA GLY A 206 2.50 -10.10 8.58
C GLY A 206 2.70 -10.71 9.96
N THR A 207 2.21 -11.94 10.15
CA THR A 207 2.36 -12.71 11.40
C THR A 207 3.82 -12.94 11.79
N ASP A 208 4.74 -12.89 10.82
CA ASP A 208 6.18 -13.00 10.99
C ASP A 208 6.89 -11.64 11.13
N MET A 209 6.13 -10.59 11.49
CA MET A 209 6.61 -9.23 11.72
C MET A 209 7.21 -8.59 10.47
N ARG A 210 6.77 -9.03 9.29
CA ARG A 210 7.11 -8.39 8.02
C ARG A 210 6.20 -7.23 7.72
N ILE A 211 6.74 -6.16 7.17
CA ILE A 211 5.96 -5.01 6.73
C ILE A 211 5.78 -5.03 5.21
N ALA A 212 4.55 -4.87 4.75
CA ALA A 212 4.24 -4.84 3.33
C ALA A 212 3.10 -3.87 3.02
N PHE A 213 3.05 -3.42 1.77
CA PHE A 213 1.94 -2.66 1.24
C PHE A 213 0.72 -3.56 1.09
N HIS A 214 -0.47 -3.05 1.44
CA HIS A 214 -1.73 -3.74 1.14
C HIS A 214 -1.92 -3.91 -0.37
N HIS A 215 -1.49 -2.92 -1.16
CA HIS A 215 -1.57 -2.97 -2.60
C HIS A 215 -0.37 -2.29 -3.27
N ARG A 216 0.04 -2.82 -4.43
CA ARG A 216 1.19 -2.32 -5.18
C ARG A 216 1.02 -0.86 -5.63
N SER A 217 -0.21 -0.42 -5.92
CA SER A 217 -0.45 0.93 -6.42
C SER A 217 -0.06 2.04 -5.44
N PHE A 218 -0.05 1.79 -4.12
CA PHE A 218 0.44 2.78 -3.16
C PHE A 218 1.95 2.96 -3.28
N LYS A 219 2.70 1.87 -3.46
CA LYS A 219 4.13 1.95 -3.78
C LYS A 219 4.33 2.74 -5.09
N ASP A 220 3.59 2.40 -6.14
CA ASP A 220 3.72 3.06 -7.44
C ASP A 220 3.37 4.57 -7.35
N PHE A 221 2.41 4.95 -6.50
CA PHE A 221 2.08 6.33 -6.19
C PHE A 221 3.25 7.08 -5.54
N LEU A 222 3.85 6.49 -4.50
CA LEU A 222 4.98 7.09 -3.79
C LEU A 222 6.23 7.27 -4.67
N GLU A 223 6.42 6.39 -5.65
CA GLU A 223 7.57 6.43 -6.56
C GLU A 223 7.40 7.42 -7.74
N ASP A 224 6.17 7.77 -8.13
CA ASP A 224 5.91 8.74 -9.20
C ASP A 224 5.65 10.14 -8.62
N SER A 225 6.57 11.08 -8.87
CA SER A 225 6.46 12.46 -8.39
C SER A 225 5.30 13.25 -8.98
N ARG A 226 4.81 12.86 -10.17
CA ARG A 226 3.63 13.49 -10.79
C ARG A 226 2.35 13.12 -10.06
N ARG A 227 2.32 11.93 -9.46
CA ARG A 227 1.16 11.40 -8.72
C ARG A 227 1.17 11.85 -7.26
N SER A 228 2.31 11.74 -6.59
CA SER A 228 2.42 11.98 -5.14
C SER A 228 2.92 13.36 -4.75
N GLY A 229 3.45 14.16 -5.68
CA GLY A 229 3.92 15.52 -5.42
C GLY A 229 4.92 15.57 -4.26
N LYS A 230 4.57 16.32 -3.19
CA LYS A 230 5.39 16.45 -1.97
C LYS A 230 5.56 15.14 -1.18
N PHE A 231 4.69 14.15 -1.43
CA PHE A 231 4.75 12.85 -0.77
C PHE A 231 5.69 11.87 -1.46
N CYS A 232 6.19 12.20 -2.64
CA CYS A 232 7.09 11.35 -3.41
C CYS A 232 8.35 11.01 -2.63
N ILE A 233 8.70 9.72 -2.55
CA ILE A 233 9.87 9.26 -1.80
C ILE A 233 11.15 9.24 -2.65
N GLN A 234 11.05 9.50 -3.96
CA GLN A 234 12.18 9.44 -4.89
C GLN A 234 12.83 10.81 -5.16
N SER A 235 12.11 11.91 -4.97
CA SER A 235 12.57 13.25 -5.35
C SER A 235 13.45 13.90 -4.28
N HIS A 236 12.89 14.31 -3.13
CA HIS A 236 13.62 15.08 -2.10
C HIS A 236 14.43 14.19 -1.14
N LEU A 237 14.15 12.89 -1.09
CA LEU A 237 14.87 11.95 -0.24
C LEU A 237 16.06 11.27 -0.93
N HIS A 238 16.46 11.71 -2.12
CA HIS A 238 17.60 11.15 -2.84
C HIS A 238 18.88 11.00 -1.99
N PRO A 239 19.31 12.01 -1.19
CA PRO A 239 20.48 11.85 -0.32
C PRO A 239 20.30 10.78 0.76
N LEU A 240 19.08 10.66 1.32
CA LEU A 240 18.74 9.63 2.30
C LEU A 240 18.73 8.24 1.64
N ARG A 241 18.17 8.12 0.44
CA ARG A 241 18.16 6.90 -0.36
C ARG A 241 19.59 6.40 -0.63
N CYS A 242 20.49 7.26 -1.10
CA CYS A 242 21.89 6.89 -1.34
C CYS A 242 22.58 6.40 -0.06
N LYS A 243 22.36 7.09 1.07
CA LYS A 243 22.94 6.69 2.36
C LYS A 243 22.37 5.35 2.85
N LEU A 244 21.08 5.13 2.65
CA LEU A 244 20.35 3.91 3.03
C LEU A 244 20.77 2.71 2.18
N LEU A 245 20.88 2.86 0.87
CA LEU A 245 21.42 1.83 -0.02
C LEU A 245 22.86 1.47 0.33
N ALA A 246 23.73 2.47 0.51
CA ALA A 246 25.11 2.23 0.94
C ALA A 246 25.18 1.55 2.32
N HIS A 247 24.24 1.84 3.22
CA HIS A 247 24.14 1.15 4.51
C HIS A 247 23.71 -0.31 4.34
N LEU A 248 22.67 -0.58 3.55
CA LEU A 248 22.18 -1.93 3.25
C LEU A 248 23.27 -2.79 2.58
N ASP A 249 23.98 -2.25 1.58
CA ASP A 249 25.08 -2.94 0.90
C ASP A 249 26.21 -3.31 1.87
N ARG A 250 26.51 -2.42 2.83
CA ARG A 250 27.52 -2.68 3.88
C ARG A 250 27.05 -3.71 4.88
N VAL A 251 25.79 -3.68 5.32
CA VAL A 251 25.22 -4.70 6.21
C VAL A 251 25.23 -6.07 5.52
N HIS A 252 24.86 -6.10 4.23
CA HIS A 252 24.90 -7.32 3.44
C HIS A 252 26.33 -7.87 3.28
N SER A 253 27.29 -6.99 2.99
CA SER A 253 28.73 -7.33 2.90
C SER A 253 29.32 -7.81 4.24
N CYS A 254 28.92 -7.21 5.36
CA CYS A 254 29.32 -7.65 6.71
C CYS A 254 28.66 -8.96 7.14
N SER A 255 27.48 -9.30 6.62
CA SER A 255 26.86 -10.61 6.85
C SER A 255 27.62 -11.74 6.15
N LEU A 256 28.31 -11.41 5.04
CA LEU A 256 29.16 -12.32 4.28
C LEU A 256 30.62 -12.34 4.79
N GLY A 257 31.08 -11.28 5.46
CA GLY A 257 32.41 -11.19 6.08
C GLY A 257 32.34 -10.75 7.54
N LYS A 258 32.54 -11.68 8.48
CA LYS A 258 32.61 -11.38 9.92
C LYS A 258 33.75 -10.39 10.22
N ASN A 259 33.41 -9.18 10.67
CA ASN A 259 33.99 -8.42 11.80
C ASN A 259 33.85 -6.89 11.60
N ASN A 260 33.50 -6.17 12.69
CA ASN A 260 33.41 -4.70 12.87
C ASN A 260 32.05 -3.99 12.61
N ALA A 261 30.93 -4.58 13.07
CA ALA A 261 29.60 -3.99 12.92
C ALA A 261 29.26 -2.82 13.89
N THR A 262 29.89 -2.71 15.06
CA THR A 262 29.40 -1.86 16.16
C THR A 262 29.68 -0.36 16.03
N SER A 263 30.82 0.06 15.48
CA SER A 263 31.18 1.50 15.36
C SER A 263 30.38 2.23 14.26
N ASN A 264 30.00 1.49 13.21
CA ASN A 264 29.41 2.07 12.00
C ASN A 264 27.87 2.19 12.06
N ILE A 265 27.21 1.35 12.87
CA ILE A 265 25.78 1.50 13.19
C ILE A 265 25.55 2.86 13.85
N THR A 266 26.39 3.21 14.83
CA THR A 266 26.31 4.47 15.60
C THR A 266 26.37 5.71 14.71
N MET A 267 27.23 5.72 13.67
CA MET A 267 27.38 6.86 12.76
C MET A 267 26.18 7.07 11.82
N PHE A 268 25.55 5.97 11.38
CA PHE A 268 24.34 6.02 10.55
C PHE A 268 23.13 6.44 11.39
N THR A 269 22.98 5.88 12.59
CA THR A 269 21.93 6.28 13.54
C THR A 269 22.09 7.74 13.96
N ASP A 270 23.30 8.26 14.09
CA ASP A 270 23.55 9.69 14.36
C ASP A 270 23.17 10.60 13.19
N THR A 271 23.36 10.14 11.95
CA THR A 271 22.95 10.89 10.77
C THR A 271 21.43 10.94 10.64
N LEU A 272 20.77 9.82 10.93
CA LEU A 272 19.31 9.73 10.95
C LEU A 272 18.70 10.50 12.11
N SER A 273 19.31 10.44 13.30
CA SER A 273 18.87 11.23 14.46
C SER A 273 19.01 12.74 14.21
N ARG A 274 20.03 13.17 13.46
CA ARG A 274 20.15 14.56 12.97
C ARG A 274 19.10 14.92 11.91
N LEU A 275 18.66 13.97 11.08
CA LEU A 275 17.58 14.19 10.11
C LEU A 275 16.19 14.24 10.77
N PHE A 276 15.99 13.48 11.84
CA PHE A 276 14.72 13.43 12.58
C PHE A 276 14.60 14.46 13.71
N LYS A 277 15.67 15.18 14.04
CA LYS A 277 15.60 16.37 14.89
C LYS A 277 15.37 17.58 14.00
N PRO A 278 14.22 18.28 14.10
CA PRO A 278 14.08 19.55 13.43
C PRO A 278 15.15 20.49 13.98
N ASN A 279 15.81 21.24 13.10
CA ASN A 279 16.69 22.32 13.50
C ASN A 279 15.87 23.28 14.37
N LEU A 280 16.09 23.25 15.68
CA LEU A 280 15.71 24.33 16.58
C LEU A 280 16.68 25.48 16.31
N HIS A 281 16.33 26.31 15.34
CA HIS A 281 16.86 27.66 15.18
C HIS A 281 15.72 28.59 14.79
#